data_AF-B1P7E9-F1
#
_entry.id   AF-B1P7E9-F1
#
_cell.length_a   1.000
_cell.length_b   1.000
_cell.length_c   1.000
_cell.angle_alpha   90.00
_cell.angle_beta   90.00
_cell.angle_gamma   90.00
#
_symmetry.space_group_name_H-M   'P 1'
#
loop_
_entity.id
_entity.type
_entity.pdbx_description
1 polymer ?
#
loop_
_entity_poly.entity_id
_entity_poly.type
_entity_poly.pdbx_seq_one_letter_code
_entity_poly.pdbx_strand_id
1 'polypeptide(L)'
;MLRPLCIIQILLLAFLANESESSNTHLHRYMLDTYKPQHNRKTQMNYKRRRTVRSDHEMAIDPNNPNNPNNPNNPDSPDNPNNPNNPNNDTVQYGHSKEPVVTLTNSDKKVPLHELMVRLYQQNKYICMGTVISEMLVITTSTCFNLASSDVVTMKMYDDEVLEGKRVALNQTYLKGADPMLVAIQLTKSPKNSKVTGDTVKLCDSELEIYEPIELPLWIRSRHSIHSQTTYIIPMQACRLRMRDPEAMVATDTMICVKNMKYTAQCQLAMGNPLVHDERICGINVAGHNCPAYTGVDLYIRVYDALAFSIMGMEIIKNSRIEDTIL
;
A
#
# COMPACT_ATOMS: atom_id res chain seq x y z
N MET A 1 -65.02 3.99 26.72
CA MET A 1 -63.81 3.16 26.81
C MET A 1 -62.79 3.71 25.83
N LEU A 2 -61.88 4.58 26.29
CA LEU A 2 -60.96 5.29 25.39
C LEU A 2 -59.68 5.69 26.13
N ARG A 3 -58.97 4.72 26.73
CA ARG A 3 -57.64 4.93 27.34
C ARG A 3 -56.83 3.62 27.32
N PRO A 4 -56.15 3.31 26.21
CA PRO A 4 -54.76 2.84 26.35
C PRO A 4 -53.79 3.45 25.32
N LEU A 5 -54.26 4.24 24.35
CA LEU A 5 -53.42 4.78 23.27
C LEU A 5 -52.56 6.00 23.67
N CYS A 6 -52.94 6.75 24.71
CA CYS A 6 -52.15 7.93 25.13
C CYS A 6 -50.89 7.60 25.93
N ILE A 7 -50.78 6.42 26.54
CA ILE A 7 -49.63 6.08 27.39
C ILE A 7 -48.41 5.71 26.55
N ILE A 8 -48.61 5.09 25.39
CA ILE A 8 -47.54 4.68 24.48
C ILE A 8 -46.91 5.89 23.77
N GLN A 9 -47.68 6.93 23.45
CA GLN A 9 -47.15 8.15 22.85
C GLN A 9 -46.30 8.98 23.83
N ILE A 10 -46.61 8.96 25.12
CA ILE A 10 -45.84 9.71 26.14
C ILE A 10 -44.49 9.03 26.41
N LEU A 11 -44.41 7.70 26.36
CA LEU A 11 -43.15 6.96 26.51
C LEU A 11 -42.19 7.15 25.32
N LEU A 12 -42.71 7.30 24.10
CA LEU A 12 -41.89 7.59 22.91
C LEU A 12 -41.31 9.02 22.92
N LEU A 13 -41.99 9.99 23.52
CA LEU A 13 -41.47 11.36 23.67
C LEU A 13 -40.41 11.47 24.78
N ALA A 14 -40.49 10.65 25.84
CA ALA A 14 -39.48 10.62 26.89
C ALA A 14 -38.14 10.02 26.41
N PHE A 15 -38.16 9.07 25.46
CA PHE A 15 -36.94 8.53 24.85
C PHE A 15 -36.25 9.52 23.90
N LEU A 16 -37.00 10.38 23.21
CA LEU A 16 -36.44 11.40 22.32
C LEU A 16 -35.95 12.66 23.06
N ALA A 17 -36.38 12.87 24.31
CA ALA A 17 -35.92 14.00 25.13
C ALA A 17 -34.61 13.72 25.89
N ASN A 18 -34.20 12.46 26.02
CA ASN A 18 -32.99 12.07 26.77
C ASN A 18 -31.71 11.98 25.93
N GLU A 19 -31.76 12.20 24.62
CA GLU A 19 -30.56 12.33 23.76
C GLU A 19 -30.04 13.78 23.65
N SER A 20 -30.62 14.70 24.42
CA SER A 20 -30.30 16.13 24.37
C SER A 20 -29.64 16.64 25.66
N GLU A 21 -28.61 15.97 26.17
CA GLU A 21 -27.70 16.62 27.12
C GLU A 21 -26.34 15.90 27.25
N SER A 22 -25.39 16.31 26.42
CA SER A 22 -23.97 16.27 26.78
C SER A 22 -23.20 17.29 25.96
N SER A 23 -23.47 18.58 26.22
CA SER A 23 -22.62 19.67 25.72
C SER A 23 -21.75 20.19 26.85
N ASN A 24 -20.69 19.46 27.19
CA ASN A 24 -19.56 20.00 27.93
C ASN A 24 -18.26 19.62 27.23
N THR A 25 -18.10 20.09 25.99
CA THR A 25 -16.78 20.22 25.38
C THR A 25 -16.36 21.67 25.47
N HIS A 26 -15.47 21.97 26.43
CA HIS A 26 -14.72 23.21 26.44
C HIS A 26 -13.88 23.29 25.15
N LEU A 27 -14.35 24.04 24.16
CA LEU A 27 -13.52 24.38 23.01
C LEU A 27 -12.42 25.34 23.46
N HIS A 28 -11.18 24.87 23.42
CA HIS A 28 -10.02 25.74 23.55
C HIS A 28 -9.98 26.69 22.34
N ARG A 29 -10.21 27.97 22.62
CA ARG A 29 -10.30 29.11 21.68
C ARG A 29 -9.04 29.35 20.82
N TYR A 30 -7.97 28.57 20.96
CA TYR A 30 -6.79 28.65 20.09
C TYR A 30 -6.98 27.93 18.74
N MET A 31 -8.04 27.14 18.57
CA MET A 31 -8.35 26.41 17.32
C MET A 31 -9.13 27.23 16.29
N LEU A 32 -9.52 28.48 16.61
CA LEU A 32 -10.30 29.36 15.72
C LEU A 32 -9.56 30.64 15.33
N ASP A 33 -8.28 30.77 15.67
CA ASP A 33 -7.45 31.81 15.08
C ASP A 33 -6.75 31.26 13.83
N THR A 34 -6.54 32.11 12.84
CA THR A 34 -5.85 31.78 11.59
C THR A 34 -4.36 31.50 11.83
N TYR A 35 -4.06 30.37 12.49
CA TYR A 35 -2.70 29.90 12.63
C TYR A 35 -2.21 29.41 11.26
N LYS A 36 -1.65 30.35 10.49
CA LYS A 36 -0.80 30.04 9.34
C LYS A 36 0.46 29.33 9.88
N PRO A 37 0.79 28.11 9.40
CA PRO A 37 2.08 27.52 9.71
C PRO A 37 3.18 28.43 9.12
N GLN A 38 3.86 29.20 9.98
CA GLN A 38 5.08 29.90 9.57
C GLN A 38 6.24 28.91 9.57
N HIS A 39 6.29 28.06 8.55
CA HIS A 39 7.43 27.17 8.32
C HIS A 39 8.06 27.48 6.97
N ASN A 40 8.73 28.63 6.94
CA ASN A 40 9.71 28.93 5.90
C ASN A 40 10.98 28.12 6.21
N ARG A 41 11.38 27.25 5.28
CA ARG A 41 12.58 26.40 5.38
C ARG A 41 13.88 27.21 5.56
N LYS A 42 13.88 28.51 5.27
CA LYS A 42 15.05 29.40 5.41
C LYS A 42 15.29 29.93 6.83
N THR A 43 14.37 29.78 7.79
CA THR A 43 14.53 30.35 9.16
C THR A 43 14.86 29.32 10.25
N GLN A 44 15.09 28.04 9.93
CA GLN A 44 15.42 26.99 10.92
C GLN A 44 16.91 26.58 10.92
N MET A 45 17.84 27.53 11.11
CA MET A 45 19.28 27.18 11.29
C MET A 45 19.71 26.92 12.74
N ASN A 46 18.84 27.03 13.74
CA ASN A 46 19.29 27.07 15.15
C ASN A 46 18.79 25.94 16.06
N TYR A 47 18.46 24.75 15.54
CA TYR A 47 18.39 23.57 16.41
C TYR A 47 19.80 22.99 16.59
N LYS A 48 20.61 23.62 17.44
CA LYS A 48 21.91 23.06 17.87
C LYS A 48 21.67 21.74 18.59
N ARG A 49 22.06 20.63 17.96
CA ARG A 49 22.19 19.31 18.62
C ARG A 49 23.22 19.48 19.74
N ARG A 50 22.78 19.34 21.00
CA ARG A 50 23.62 19.46 22.19
C ARG A 50 24.68 18.36 22.15
N ARG A 51 25.92 18.72 21.81
CA ARG A 51 27.10 17.84 21.90
C ARG A 51 27.50 17.77 23.37
N THR A 52 27.59 16.56 23.90
CA THR A 52 28.12 16.28 25.24
C THR A 52 29.55 16.81 25.34
N VAL A 53 29.82 17.49 26.46
CA VAL A 53 31.08 18.17 26.79
C VAL A 53 32.21 17.16 26.91
N ARG A 54 33.33 17.40 26.21
CA ARG A 54 34.65 16.90 26.58
C ARG A 54 35.57 18.11 26.65
N SER A 55 36.14 18.31 27.83
CA SER A 55 37.04 19.41 28.21
C SER A 55 38.32 19.38 27.38
N ASP A 56 38.67 20.51 26.75
CA ASP A 56 39.95 20.73 26.09
C ASP A 56 41.04 21.04 27.13
N HIS A 57 42.09 20.23 27.13
CA HIS A 57 43.46 20.71 27.35
C HIS A 57 44.20 20.36 26.07
N GLU A 58 44.49 21.39 25.28
CA GLU A 58 45.25 21.32 24.04
C GLU A 58 46.67 20.83 24.29
N MET A 59 47.08 19.77 23.58
CA MET A 59 48.43 19.63 23.08
C MET A 59 48.34 19.26 21.60
N ALA A 60 49.02 20.05 20.76
CA ALA A 60 48.98 19.97 19.31
C ALA A 60 49.37 18.57 18.79
N ILE A 61 48.56 18.00 17.88
CA ILE A 61 48.87 16.75 17.18
C ILE A 61 48.96 17.07 15.68
N ASP A 62 50.12 16.74 15.12
CA ASP A 62 50.46 16.84 13.70
C ASP A 62 49.47 16.03 12.83
N PRO A 63 48.78 16.66 11.86
CA PRO A 63 47.78 16.01 11.02
C PRO A 63 48.34 14.94 10.07
N ASN A 64 49.67 14.80 9.95
CA ASN A 64 50.30 13.81 9.06
C ASN A 64 50.82 12.55 9.76
N ASN A 65 50.45 12.29 11.02
CA ASN A 65 50.83 11.05 11.70
C ASN A 65 50.11 9.83 11.09
N PRO A 66 50.82 8.84 10.52
CA PRO A 66 50.21 7.65 9.90
C PRO A 66 49.48 6.72 10.88
N ASN A 67 49.66 6.88 12.20
CA ASN A 67 48.93 6.14 13.22
C ASN A 67 47.69 6.89 13.77
N ASN A 68 47.25 7.96 13.11
CA ASN A 68 46.02 8.67 13.49
C ASN A 68 44.78 7.92 12.94
N PRO A 69 43.86 7.45 13.80
CA PRO A 69 42.65 6.74 13.36
C PRO A 69 41.67 7.62 12.56
N ASN A 70 41.88 8.94 12.51
CA ASN A 70 41.12 9.87 11.68
C ASN A 70 41.84 10.24 10.37
N ASN A 71 42.93 9.55 10.00
CA ASN A 71 43.60 9.76 8.71
C ASN A 71 42.75 9.16 7.57
N PRO A 72 42.28 9.96 6.58
CA PRO A 72 41.44 9.48 5.48
C PRO A 72 42.14 8.47 4.56
N ASN A 73 43.46 8.31 4.68
CA ASN A 73 44.25 7.34 3.91
C ASN A 73 44.61 6.07 4.72
N ASN A 74 44.00 5.84 5.89
CA ASN A 74 44.26 4.63 6.66
C ASN A 74 43.60 3.40 5.97
N PRO A 75 44.37 2.41 5.48
CA PRO A 75 43.85 1.26 4.74
C PRO A 75 42.94 0.34 5.58
N ASP A 76 43.02 0.42 6.92
CA ASP A 76 42.22 -0.41 7.84
C ASP A 76 40.92 0.25 8.30
N SER A 77 40.54 1.40 7.73
CA SER A 77 39.28 2.07 8.06
C SER A 77 38.07 1.35 7.44
N PRO A 78 37.03 1.01 8.21
CA PRO A 78 35.82 0.36 7.70
C PRO A 78 35.01 1.24 6.73
N ASP A 79 35.30 2.55 6.69
CA ASP A 79 34.67 3.52 5.79
C ASP A 79 35.50 3.80 4.52
N ASN A 80 36.56 3.04 4.25
CA ASN A 80 37.37 3.21 3.05
C ASN A 80 36.58 2.77 1.79
N PRO A 81 36.28 3.68 0.84
CA PRO A 81 35.50 3.36 -0.36
C PRO A 81 36.19 2.40 -1.33
N ASN A 82 37.48 2.10 -1.12
CA ASN A 82 38.25 1.17 -1.94
C ASN A 82 38.46 -0.21 -1.29
N ASN A 83 37.77 -0.54 -0.19
CA ASN A 83 37.88 -1.86 0.43
C ASN A 83 37.16 -2.92 -0.44
N PRO A 84 37.89 -3.90 -1.02
CA PRO A 84 37.29 -4.91 -1.90
C PRO A 84 36.35 -5.90 -1.19
N ASN A 85 36.26 -5.88 0.14
CA ASN A 85 35.47 -6.83 0.94
C ASN A 85 34.25 -6.21 1.65
N ASN A 86 33.73 -5.06 1.20
CA ASN A 86 32.54 -4.45 1.81
C ASN A 86 31.26 -5.23 1.44
N PRO A 87 30.53 -5.85 2.40
CA PRO A 87 29.33 -6.64 2.11
C PRO A 87 28.08 -5.81 1.75
N ASN A 88 28.16 -4.47 1.80
CA ASN A 88 27.00 -3.58 1.63
C ASN A 88 26.79 -3.06 0.20
N ASN A 89 27.15 -3.83 -0.83
CA ASN A 89 27.01 -3.35 -2.22
C ASN A 89 25.57 -3.40 -2.77
N ASP A 90 24.58 -3.81 -1.98
CA ASP A 90 23.16 -3.65 -2.32
C ASP A 90 22.58 -2.36 -1.69
N THR A 91 23.13 -1.22 -2.10
CA THR A 91 22.49 0.07 -1.79
C THR A 91 21.24 0.22 -2.66
N VAL A 92 20.07 -0.13 -2.09
CA VAL A 92 18.76 0.24 -2.66
C VAL A 92 18.71 1.76 -2.85
N GLN A 93 18.76 2.20 -4.11
CA GLN A 93 18.78 3.61 -4.49
C GLN A 93 17.36 4.20 -4.36
N TYR A 94 17.07 4.85 -3.23
CA TYR A 94 15.80 5.58 -3.04
C TYR A 94 15.82 6.91 -3.82
N GLY A 95 14.96 7.06 -4.83
CA GLY A 95 14.71 8.37 -5.47
C GLY A 95 14.65 8.40 -7.00
N HIS A 96 15.08 7.34 -7.69
CA HIS A 96 14.89 7.22 -9.13
C HIS A 96 13.60 6.47 -9.43
N SER A 97 12.57 7.20 -9.84
CA SER A 97 11.27 6.59 -10.11
C SER A 97 11.27 5.91 -11.47
N LYS A 98 11.52 4.60 -11.47
CA LYS A 98 11.37 3.72 -12.63
C LYS A 98 9.93 3.21 -12.70
N GLU A 99 9.49 2.90 -13.92
CA GLU A 99 8.27 2.13 -14.09
C GLU A 99 8.50 0.67 -13.64
N PRO A 100 7.61 0.10 -12.80
CA PRO A 100 7.67 -1.31 -12.44
C PRO A 100 7.47 -2.23 -13.63
N VAL A 101 8.07 -3.40 -13.54
CA VAL A 101 7.82 -4.51 -14.46
C VAL A 101 7.25 -5.68 -13.68
N VAL A 102 6.40 -6.45 -14.33
CA VAL A 102 5.82 -7.68 -13.80
C VAL A 102 6.23 -8.83 -14.70
N THR A 103 6.62 -9.95 -14.09
CA THR A 103 7.02 -11.17 -14.80
C THR A 103 5.81 -12.06 -15.02
N LEU A 104 5.70 -12.67 -16.20
CA LEU A 104 4.64 -13.62 -16.52
C LEU A 104 4.98 -15.03 -16.03
N THR A 105 3.96 -15.79 -15.66
CA THR A 105 4.09 -17.08 -14.98
C THR A 105 4.69 -18.15 -15.87
N ASN A 106 4.17 -18.31 -17.10
CA ASN A 106 4.57 -19.41 -17.98
C ASN A 106 5.75 -19.05 -18.87
N SER A 107 5.79 -17.81 -19.37
CA SER A 107 6.82 -17.37 -20.33
C SER A 107 8.04 -16.69 -19.71
N ASP A 108 8.00 -16.35 -18.41
CA ASP A 108 9.00 -15.52 -17.71
C ASP A 108 9.27 -14.15 -18.38
N LYS A 109 8.39 -13.74 -19.29
CA LYS A 109 8.49 -12.46 -19.98
C LYS A 109 8.20 -11.33 -19.00
N LYS A 110 8.96 -10.24 -19.10
CA LYS A 110 8.71 -9.01 -18.33
C LYS A 110 7.80 -8.07 -19.09
N VAL A 111 6.80 -7.53 -18.40
CA VAL A 111 5.80 -6.61 -18.94
C VAL A 111 5.81 -5.32 -18.11
N PRO A 112 5.95 -4.13 -18.74
CA PRO A 112 5.77 -2.86 -18.05
C PRO A 112 4.39 -2.76 -17.41
N LEU A 113 4.32 -2.25 -16.18
CA LEU A 113 3.08 -2.25 -15.41
C LEU A 113 1.94 -1.49 -16.12
N HIS A 114 2.23 -0.42 -16.86
CA HIS A 114 1.19 0.35 -17.56
C HIS A 114 0.42 -0.47 -18.58
N GLU A 115 1.06 -1.48 -19.18
CA GLU A 115 0.42 -2.37 -20.15
C GLU A 115 -0.61 -3.31 -19.51
N LEU A 116 -0.57 -3.44 -18.18
CA LEU A 116 -1.48 -4.25 -17.38
C LEU A 116 -2.54 -3.40 -16.67
N MET A 117 -2.44 -2.07 -16.68
CA MET A 117 -3.36 -1.21 -15.94
C MET A 117 -4.61 -0.85 -16.74
N VAL A 118 -5.75 -0.85 -16.05
CA VAL A 118 -7.03 -0.36 -16.58
C VAL A 118 -7.64 0.70 -15.67
N ARG A 119 -8.33 1.67 -16.29
CA ARG A 119 -9.21 2.63 -15.62
C ARG A 119 -10.64 2.09 -15.69
N LEU A 120 -11.29 1.91 -14.54
CA LEU A 120 -12.66 1.41 -14.44
C LEU A 120 -13.65 2.56 -14.47
N TYR A 121 -14.74 2.34 -15.21
CA TYR A 121 -15.84 3.28 -15.37
C TYR A 121 -17.17 2.61 -15.08
N GLN A 122 -18.04 3.34 -14.39
CA GLN A 122 -19.43 2.98 -14.20
C GLN A 122 -20.31 4.20 -14.44
N GLN A 123 -21.37 4.05 -15.22
CA GLN A 123 -22.23 5.18 -15.65
C GLN A 123 -21.40 6.33 -16.25
N ASN A 124 -20.38 5.98 -17.05
CA ASN A 124 -19.44 6.91 -17.68
C ASN A 124 -18.58 7.77 -16.70
N LYS A 125 -18.55 7.41 -15.41
CA LYS A 125 -17.71 8.05 -14.40
C LYS A 125 -16.56 7.13 -14.01
N TYR A 126 -15.35 7.67 -13.94
CA TYR A 126 -14.18 6.96 -13.40
C TYR A 126 -14.42 6.60 -11.94
N ILE A 127 -14.20 5.34 -11.58
CA ILE A 127 -14.38 4.83 -10.22
C ILE A 127 -13.06 4.38 -9.58
N CYS A 128 -12.20 3.67 -10.30
CA CYS A 128 -11.00 3.04 -9.77
C CYS A 128 -10.01 2.66 -10.85
N MET A 129 -8.83 2.21 -10.42
CA MET A 129 -7.92 1.43 -11.25
C MET A 129 -8.21 -0.07 -11.11
N GLY A 130 -7.63 -0.86 -12.01
CA GLY A 130 -7.58 -2.30 -11.94
C GLY A 130 -6.36 -2.81 -12.69
N THR A 131 -6.09 -4.10 -12.54
CA THR A 131 -4.92 -4.75 -13.14
C THR A 131 -5.35 -5.99 -13.90
N VAL A 132 -4.98 -6.08 -15.18
CA VAL A 132 -5.09 -7.28 -16.01
C VAL A 132 -4.07 -8.30 -15.52
N ILE A 133 -4.53 -9.47 -15.10
CA ILE A 133 -3.69 -10.53 -14.53
C ILE A 133 -3.65 -11.80 -15.38
N SER A 134 -4.57 -11.90 -16.35
CA SER A 134 -4.56 -12.90 -17.41
C SER A 134 -5.29 -12.34 -18.63
N GLU A 135 -5.27 -13.06 -19.75
CA GLU A 135 -5.92 -12.65 -20.99
C GLU A 135 -7.37 -12.15 -20.84
N MET A 136 -8.11 -12.73 -19.89
CA MET A 136 -9.54 -12.47 -19.74
C MET A 136 -9.94 -12.03 -18.32
N LEU A 137 -8.98 -11.72 -17.45
CA LEU A 137 -9.24 -11.43 -16.05
C LEU A 137 -8.56 -10.14 -15.59
N VAL A 138 -9.36 -9.27 -15.00
CA VAL A 138 -8.92 -8.04 -14.32
C VAL A 138 -9.25 -8.16 -12.84
N ILE A 139 -8.36 -7.69 -11.96
CA ILE A 139 -8.63 -7.56 -10.53
C ILE A 139 -8.62 -6.11 -10.08
N THR A 140 -9.43 -5.85 -9.06
CA THR A 140 -9.56 -4.57 -8.36
C THR A 140 -10.10 -4.84 -6.95
N THR A 141 -10.63 -3.83 -6.27
CA THR A 141 -11.21 -3.93 -4.93
C THR A 141 -12.72 -3.65 -4.90
N SER A 142 -13.42 -4.22 -3.91
CA SER A 142 -14.85 -4.01 -3.68
C SER A 142 -15.19 -2.57 -3.32
N THR A 143 -14.26 -1.82 -2.73
CA THR A 143 -14.44 -0.39 -2.38
C THR A 143 -14.62 0.51 -3.60
N CYS A 144 -14.35 0.00 -4.80
CA CYS A 144 -14.63 0.66 -6.07
C CYS A 144 -16.13 0.70 -6.43
N PHE A 145 -16.95 -0.11 -5.78
CA PHE A 145 -18.34 -0.32 -6.15
C PHE A 145 -19.28 -0.05 -4.98
N ASN A 146 -20.46 0.48 -5.29
CA ASN A 146 -21.55 0.59 -4.33
C ASN A 146 -22.46 -0.65 -4.44
N LEU A 147 -23.28 -0.93 -3.42
CA LEU A 147 -24.20 -2.07 -3.45
C LEU A 147 -25.20 -2.04 -4.62
N ALA A 148 -25.58 -0.85 -5.08
CA ALA A 148 -26.49 -0.65 -6.22
C ALA A 148 -25.78 -0.67 -7.58
N SER A 149 -24.45 -0.85 -7.61
CA SER A 149 -23.66 -0.88 -8.84
C SER A 149 -24.00 -2.11 -9.67
N SER A 150 -24.24 -1.91 -10.97
CA SER A 150 -24.32 -3.00 -11.96
C SER A 150 -23.05 -3.86 -11.92
N ASP A 151 -23.20 -5.15 -12.21
CA ASP A 151 -22.07 -6.06 -12.39
C ASP A 151 -21.27 -5.78 -13.65
N VAL A 152 -21.88 -5.10 -14.63
CA VAL A 152 -21.21 -4.71 -15.86
C VAL A 152 -20.33 -3.50 -15.60
N VAL A 153 -19.07 -3.62 -16.00
CA VAL A 153 -18.04 -2.59 -15.84
C VAL A 153 -17.42 -2.32 -17.21
N THR A 154 -17.29 -1.04 -17.55
CA THR A 154 -16.51 -0.61 -18.71
C THR A 154 -15.12 -0.20 -18.23
N MET A 155 -14.09 -0.54 -18.98
CA MET A 155 -12.71 -0.25 -18.64
C MET A 155 -12.01 0.41 -19.82
N LYS A 156 -10.96 1.18 -19.54
CA LYS A 156 -10.04 1.72 -20.55
C LYS A 156 -8.60 1.36 -20.23
N MET A 157 -7.91 0.78 -21.19
CA MET A 157 -6.47 0.49 -21.13
C MET A 157 -5.62 1.77 -21.22
N TYR A 158 -4.30 1.64 -21.18
CA TYR A 158 -3.37 2.75 -21.35
C TYR A 158 -3.42 3.37 -22.76
N ASP A 159 -3.74 2.57 -23.78
CA ASP A 159 -3.87 2.96 -25.19
C ASP A 159 -5.30 3.41 -25.56
N ASP A 160 -6.13 3.65 -24.54
CA ASP A 160 -7.56 3.98 -24.65
C ASP A 160 -8.43 2.89 -25.32
N GLU A 161 -7.93 1.65 -25.48
CA GLU A 161 -8.79 0.51 -25.83
C GLU A 161 -9.89 0.35 -24.77
N VAL A 162 -11.14 0.30 -25.24
CA VAL A 162 -12.31 0.10 -24.39
C VAL A 162 -12.56 -1.38 -24.23
N LEU A 163 -12.57 -1.83 -22.98
CA LEU A 163 -12.91 -3.19 -22.60
C LEU A 163 -14.25 -3.21 -21.87
N GLU A 164 -14.98 -4.30 -22.04
CA GLU A 164 -16.18 -4.60 -21.27
C GLU A 164 -15.97 -5.87 -20.48
N GLY A 165 -16.51 -5.91 -19.27
CA GLY A 165 -16.47 -7.10 -18.45
C GLY A 165 -17.57 -7.12 -17.41
N LYS A 166 -17.67 -8.26 -16.73
CA LYS A 166 -18.63 -8.47 -15.65
C LYS A 166 -17.90 -8.92 -14.39
N ARG A 167 -18.29 -8.38 -13.24
CA ARG A 167 -17.85 -8.90 -11.94
C ARG A 167 -18.26 -10.37 -11.81
N VAL A 168 -17.32 -11.22 -11.39
CA VAL A 168 -17.52 -12.65 -11.17
C VAL A 168 -17.08 -13.04 -9.77
N ALA A 169 -17.63 -14.13 -9.25
CA ALA A 169 -17.23 -14.64 -7.95
C ALA A 169 -15.81 -15.23 -8.02
N LEU A 170 -14.99 -14.98 -6.99
CA LEU A 170 -13.58 -15.43 -6.95
C LEU A 170 -13.44 -16.95 -7.10
N ASN A 171 -14.41 -17.73 -6.61
CA ASN A 171 -14.44 -19.19 -6.74
C ASN A 171 -14.60 -19.69 -8.20
N GLN A 172 -15.01 -18.83 -9.13
CA GLN A 172 -15.08 -19.09 -10.56
C GLN A 172 -13.75 -18.77 -11.27
N THR A 173 -12.73 -18.32 -10.53
CA THR A 173 -11.41 -17.92 -11.06
C THR A 173 -10.30 -18.78 -10.45
N TYR A 174 -9.06 -18.56 -10.90
CA TYR A 174 -7.88 -19.20 -10.29
C TYR A 174 -7.46 -18.56 -8.96
N LEU A 175 -8.04 -17.42 -8.57
CA LEU A 175 -7.72 -16.67 -7.34
C LEU A 175 -8.47 -17.18 -6.10
N LYS A 176 -8.54 -18.50 -5.92
CA LYS A 176 -9.28 -19.09 -4.79
C LYS A 176 -8.66 -18.67 -3.44
N GLY A 177 -9.49 -18.39 -2.44
CA GLY A 177 -9.03 -18.05 -1.09
C GLY A 177 -8.51 -16.62 -0.92
N ALA A 178 -8.72 -15.74 -1.89
CA ALA A 178 -8.36 -14.33 -1.78
C ALA A 178 -9.26 -13.54 -0.81
N ASP A 179 -8.77 -12.39 -0.37
CA ASP A 179 -9.45 -11.49 0.57
C ASP A 179 -10.87 -11.14 0.08
N PRO A 180 -11.89 -11.07 0.96
CA PRO A 180 -13.28 -10.79 0.57
C PRO A 180 -13.46 -9.43 -0.13
N MET A 181 -12.52 -8.50 0.04
CA MET A 181 -12.55 -7.22 -0.68
C MET A 181 -11.92 -7.30 -2.08
N LEU A 182 -11.36 -8.44 -2.50
CA LEU A 182 -10.86 -8.62 -3.86
C LEU A 182 -12.04 -8.80 -4.82
N VAL A 183 -12.01 -8.09 -5.94
CA VAL A 183 -13.00 -8.23 -7.01
C VAL A 183 -12.31 -8.68 -8.28
N ALA A 184 -12.85 -9.74 -8.88
CA ALA A 184 -12.49 -10.19 -10.20
C ALA A 184 -13.52 -9.74 -11.24
N ILE A 185 -13.04 -9.27 -12.38
CA ILE A 185 -13.83 -8.86 -13.54
C ILE A 185 -13.42 -9.75 -14.71
N GLN A 186 -14.36 -10.56 -15.17
CA GLN A 186 -14.22 -11.38 -16.37
C GLN A 186 -14.45 -10.49 -17.60
N LEU A 187 -13.46 -10.39 -18.47
CA LEU A 187 -13.58 -9.65 -19.72
C LEU A 187 -14.52 -10.39 -20.69
N THR A 188 -15.26 -9.64 -21.50
CA THR A 188 -16.06 -10.19 -22.59
C THR A 188 -15.19 -10.58 -23.78
N LYS A 189 -14.09 -9.84 -24.00
CA LYS A 189 -13.10 -10.07 -25.07
C LYS A 189 -11.69 -9.74 -24.57
N SER A 190 -10.71 -10.46 -25.10
CA SER A 190 -9.29 -10.21 -24.86
C SER A 190 -8.87 -8.85 -25.45
N PRO A 191 -8.01 -8.07 -24.77
CA PRO A 191 -7.43 -6.84 -25.33
C PRO A 191 -6.62 -7.14 -26.61
N LYS A 192 -6.73 -6.31 -27.64
CA LYS A 192 -6.13 -6.56 -28.96
C LYS A 192 -4.61 -6.80 -28.91
N ASN A 193 -3.92 -6.06 -28.05
CA ASN A 193 -2.45 -6.11 -27.92
C ASN A 193 -2.02 -6.68 -26.56
N SER A 194 -2.84 -7.55 -25.98
CA SER A 194 -2.58 -8.13 -24.66
C SER A 194 -1.19 -8.78 -24.60
N LYS A 195 -0.41 -8.43 -23.57
CA LYS A 195 0.89 -9.07 -23.30
C LYS A 195 0.77 -10.38 -22.54
N VAL A 196 -0.44 -10.72 -22.08
CA VAL A 196 -0.74 -11.89 -21.26
C VAL A 196 -1.59 -12.94 -22.00
N THR A 197 -1.62 -12.91 -23.33
CA THR A 197 -2.32 -13.92 -24.14
C THR A 197 -1.77 -15.31 -23.85
N GLY A 198 -2.64 -16.23 -23.42
CA GLY A 198 -2.23 -17.58 -23.01
C GLY A 198 -1.32 -17.65 -21.77
N ASP A 199 -1.18 -16.56 -21.01
CA ASP A 199 -0.32 -16.48 -19.83
C ASP A 199 -1.05 -15.78 -18.67
N THR A 200 -0.40 -15.77 -17.50
CA THR A 200 -0.83 -15.00 -16.32
C THR A 200 0.35 -14.19 -15.80
N VAL A 201 0.06 -13.14 -15.05
CA VAL A 201 1.08 -12.44 -14.28
C VAL A 201 1.49 -13.29 -13.09
N LYS A 202 2.78 -13.25 -12.70
CA LYS A 202 3.22 -13.85 -11.45
C LYS A 202 2.64 -13.08 -10.28
N LEU A 203 1.95 -13.81 -9.42
CA LEU A 203 1.48 -13.32 -8.13
C LEU A 203 2.50 -13.69 -7.05
N CYS A 204 2.46 -12.99 -5.92
CA CYS A 204 3.17 -13.49 -4.75
C CYS A 204 2.67 -14.90 -4.37
N ASP A 205 3.54 -15.69 -3.78
CA ASP A 205 3.32 -17.06 -3.33
C ASP A 205 3.42 -17.21 -1.80
N SER A 206 3.90 -16.15 -1.13
CA SER A 206 4.18 -16.08 0.29
C SER A 206 3.75 -14.73 0.86
N GLU A 207 3.54 -14.68 2.18
CA GLU A 207 3.33 -13.42 2.88
C GLU A 207 4.59 -12.56 2.84
N LEU A 208 4.43 -11.27 2.55
CA LEU A 208 5.54 -10.34 2.56
C LEU A 208 5.96 -10.01 4.00
N GLU A 209 7.26 -10.01 4.27
CA GLU A 209 7.80 -9.76 5.60
C GLU A 209 7.66 -8.30 6.05
N ILE A 210 7.66 -8.09 7.36
CA ILE A 210 7.66 -6.73 7.92
C ILE A 210 9.01 -6.09 7.59
N TYR A 211 8.98 -4.83 7.14
CA TYR A 211 10.13 -4.07 6.64
C TYR A 211 10.70 -4.55 5.30
N GLU A 212 10.01 -5.46 4.61
CA GLU A 212 10.35 -5.86 3.25
C GLU A 212 10.30 -4.64 2.31
N PRO A 213 11.35 -4.36 1.53
CA PRO A 213 11.32 -3.33 0.51
C PRO A 213 10.35 -3.71 -0.61
N ILE A 214 9.43 -2.80 -0.91
CA ILE A 214 8.42 -2.99 -1.95
C ILE A 214 8.37 -1.79 -2.90
N GLU A 215 7.83 -2.02 -4.10
CA GLU A 215 7.56 -0.97 -5.06
C GLU A 215 6.09 -0.55 -4.96
N LEU A 216 5.87 0.73 -4.63
CA LEU A 216 4.56 1.35 -4.57
C LEU A 216 4.28 2.13 -5.87
N PRO A 217 3.52 1.56 -6.82
CA PRO A 217 3.27 2.19 -8.10
C PRO A 217 2.21 3.29 -7.95
N LEU A 218 2.58 4.51 -8.34
CA LEU A 218 1.69 5.67 -8.31
C LEU A 218 1.55 6.23 -9.73
N TRP A 219 0.30 6.47 -10.14
CA TRP A 219 0.03 7.18 -11.39
C TRP A 219 0.28 8.67 -11.21
N ILE A 220 1.24 9.23 -11.96
CA ILE A 220 1.52 10.66 -11.94
C ILE A 220 0.80 11.33 -13.10
N ARG A 221 -0.36 11.93 -12.81
CA ARG A 221 -1.21 12.61 -13.81
C ARG A 221 -0.45 13.61 -14.68
N SER A 222 0.41 14.44 -14.08
CA SER A 222 1.16 15.46 -14.83
C SER A 222 2.14 14.88 -15.85
N ARG A 223 2.56 13.63 -15.67
CA ARG A 223 3.52 12.94 -16.55
C ARG A 223 2.89 11.85 -17.39
N HIS A 224 1.58 11.60 -17.25
CA HIS A 224 0.86 10.52 -17.92
C HIS A 224 1.60 9.16 -17.84
N SER A 225 2.21 8.87 -16.69
CA SER A 225 3.07 7.70 -16.51
C SER A 225 3.01 7.16 -15.08
N ILE A 226 3.33 5.87 -14.96
CA ILE A 226 3.45 5.17 -13.67
C ILE A 226 4.86 5.33 -13.17
N HIS A 227 4.95 5.64 -11.89
CA HIS A 227 6.18 5.92 -11.20
C HIS A 227 6.15 5.20 -9.87
N SER A 228 7.10 4.30 -9.65
CA SER A 228 7.22 3.64 -8.36
C SER A 228 8.01 4.45 -7.37
N GLN A 229 7.62 4.28 -6.11
CA GLN A 229 8.41 4.62 -4.94
C GLN A 229 8.78 3.34 -4.22
N THR A 230 10.07 3.13 -3.96
CA THR A 230 10.50 2.10 -3.02
C THR A 230 10.14 2.55 -1.60
N THR A 231 9.41 1.70 -0.90
CA THR A 231 9.04 1.87 0.51
C THR A 231 9.04 0.49 1.17
N TYR A 232 8.39 0.33 2.33
CA TYR A 232 8.38 -0.93 3.05
C TYR A 232 7.08 -1.19 3.79
N ILE A 233 6.89 -2.46 4.14
CA ILE A 233 5.76 -2.95 4.92
C ILE A 233 5.97 -2.62 6.40
N ILE A 234 4.88 -2.29 7.10
CA ILE A 234 4.89 -2.04 8.54
C ILE A 234 3.92 -2.98 9.26
N PRO A 235 4.13 -3.21 10.57
CA PRO A 235 3.20 -4.03 11.35
C PRO A 235 1.77 -3.46 11.34
N MET A 236 0.76 -4.34 11.26
CA MET A 236 -0.65 -3.92 11.26
C MET A 236 -1.05 -3.12 12.50
N GLN A 237 -0.47 -3.40 13.66
CA GLN A 237 -0.68 -2.60 14.87
C GLN A 237 -0.21 -1.15 14.70
N ALA A 238 0.93 -0.95 14.05
CA ALA A 238 1.45 0.37 13.74
C ALA A 238 0.63 1.08 12.64
N CYS A 239 -0.04 0.31 11.79
CA CYS A 239 -1.02 0.79 10.81
C CYS A 239 -2.27 1.34 11.49
N ARG A 240 -2.89 0.54 12.36
CA ARG A 240 -4.08 0.90 13.15
C ARG A 240 -3.87 2.18 13.95
N LEU A 241 -2.71 2.32 14.59
CA LEU A 241 -2.35 3.53 15.32
C LEU A 241 -2.32 4.77 14.42
N ARG A 242 -1.76 4.65 13.21
CA ARG A 242 -1.68 5.77 12.24
C ARG A 242 -3.03 6.12 11.63
N MET A 243 -3.85 5.12 11.36
CA MET A 243 -5.20 5.29 10.81
C MET A 243 -6.25 5.66 11.86
N ARG A 244 -5.88 5.65 13.16
CA ARG A 244 -6.79 5.82 14.30
C ARG A 244 -7.92 4.77 14.27
N ASP A 245 -7.55 3.52 14.00
CA ASP A 245 -8.44 2.36 13.89
C ASP A 245 -8.15 1.35 15.01
N PRO A 246 -8.44 1.67 16.29
CA PRO A 246 -8.12 0.80 17.42
C PRO A 246 -8.91 -0.51 17.44
N GLU A 247 -10.09 -0.53 16.79
CA GLU A 247 -11.01 -1.67 16.74
C GLU A 247 -10.78 -2.57 15.52
N ALA A 248 -9.77 -2.27 14.69
CA ALA A 248 -9.44 -3.02 13.48
C ALA A 248 -10.61 -3.13 12.49
N MET A 249 -11.44 -2.09 12.39
CA MET A 249 -12.60 -2.05 11.52
C MET A 249 -12.23 -1.82 10.05
N VAL A 250 -11.07 -1.22 9.80
CA VAL A 250 -10.56 -0.92 8.44
C VAL A 250 -9.30 -1.73 8.16
N ALA A 251 -8.33 -1.70 9.07
CA ALA A 251 -7.02 -2.31 8.92
C ALA A 251 -7.00 -3.69 9.61
N THR A 252 -7.50 -4.72 8.92
CA THR A 252 -7.58 -6.10 9.43
C THR A 252 -6.24 -6.84 9.34
N ASP A 253 -6.07 -7.93 10.10
CA ASP A 253 -4.81 -8.73 10.08
C ASP A 253 -4.57 -9.44 8.74
N THR A 254 -5.55 -9.45 7.83
CA THR A 254 -5.43 -10.07 6.49
C THR A 254 -4.89 -9.10 5.43
N MET A 255 -4.59 -7.86 5.81
CA MET A 255 -4.12 -6.83 4.89
C MET A 255 -2.60 -6.62 4.99
N ILE A 256 -2.05 -6.00 3.95
CA ILE A 256 -0.69 -5.48 3.93
C ILE A 256 -0.78 -3.98 4.20
N CYS A 257 -0.05 -3.51 5.20
CA CYS A 257 0.10 -2.08 5.45
C CYS A 257 1.46 -1.59 4.97
N VAL A 258 1.42 -0.64 4.04
CA VAL A 258 2.60 -0.08 3.41
C VAL A 258 2.86 1.30 3.97
N LYS A 259 4.09 1.59 4.37
CA LYS A 259 4.46 2.95 4.77
C LYS A 259 4.36 3.87 3.56
N ASN A 260 3.62 4.96 3.72
CA ASN A 260 3.56 5.99 2.70
C ASN A 260 4.56 7.11 3.04
N MET A 261 5.59 7.25 2.23
CA MET A 261 6.64 8.25 2.39
C MET A 261 6.37 9.55 1.62
N LYS A 262 5.30 9.61 0.81
CA LYS A 262 4.93 10.78 0.02
C LYS A 262 3.70 11.46 0.62
N TYR A 263 3.86 12.72 0.98
CA TYR A 263 2.73 13.57 1.31
C TYR A 263 2.11 14.13 0.03
N THR A 264 0.80 13.92 -0.14
CA THR A 264 -0.01 14.63 -1.13
C THR A 264 -1.08 15.45 -0.42
N ALA A 265 -1.28 16.69 -0.88
CA ALA A 265 -2.27 17.58 -0.28
C ALA A 265 -3.73 17.10 -0.49
N GLN A 266 -3.94 16.23 -1.47
CA GLN A 266 -5.23 15.66 -1.82
C GLN A 266 -5.14 14.14 -1.86
N CYS A 267 -6.25 13.49 -1.54
CA CYS A 267 -6.48 12.06 -1.77
C CYS A 267 -6.23 11.75 -3.26
N GLN A 268 -5.35 10.79 -3.53
CA GLN A 268 -5.15 10.25 -4.86
C GLN A 268 -5.94 8.96 -4.99
N LEU A 269 -6.79 8.89 -6.02
CA LEU A 269 -7.62 7.72 -6.33
C LEU A 269 -6.76 6.59 -6.89
N ALA A 270 -5.99 5.95 -6.00
CA ALA A 270 -5.11 4.82 -6.27
C ALA A 270 -5.75 3.46 -5.93
N MET A 271 -7.03 3.45 -5.55
CA MET A 271 -7.78 2.23 -5.28
C MET A 271 -7.76 1.32 -6.51
N GLY A 272 -7.43 0.05 -6.29
CA GLY A 272 -7.22 -0.93 -7.35
C GLY A 272 -5.82 -0.95 -7.95
N ASN A 273 -4.91 -0.04 -7.55
CA ASN A 273 -3.51 -0.12 -7.97
C ASN A 273 -2.84 -1.37 -7.37
N PRO A 274 -1.99 -2.06 -8.14
CA PRO A 274 -1.26 -3.20 -7.63
C PRO A 274 -0.09 -2.77 -6.74
N LEU A 275 0.22 -3.60 -5.75
CA LEU A 275 1.48 -3.59 -5.01
C LEU A 275 2.45 -4.54 -5.72
N VAL A 276 3.66 -4.08 -6.02
CA VAL A 276 4.66 -4.87 -6.73
C VAL A 276 5.85 -5.14 -5.81
N HIS A 277 6.31 -6.38 -5.79
CA HIS A 277 7.52 -6.81 -5.09
C HIS A 277 8.18 -7.91 -5.92
N ASP A 278 9.48 -7.77 -6.19
CA ASP A 278 10.27 -8.69 -7.03
C ASP A 278 9.56 -9.10 -8.33
N GLU A 279 9.06 -8.11 -9.07
CA GLU A 279 8.38 -8.32 -10.36
C GLU A 279 7.09 -9.18 -10.26
N ARG A 280 6.53 -9.34 -9.05
CA ARG A 280 5.29 -10.06 -8.76
C ARG A 280 4.23 -9.08 -8.26
N ILE A 281 2.96 -9.37 -8.54
CA ILE A 281 1.83 -8.63 -7.94
C ILE A 281 1.44 -9.30 -6.63
N CYS A 282 1.51 -8.55 -5.54
CA CYS A 282 1.35 -9.11 -4.19
C CYS A 282 0.15 -8.56 -3.44
N GLY A 283 -0.44 -7.47 -3.94
CA GLY A 283 -1.66 -6.94 -3.36
C GLY A 283 -2.35 -5.90 -4.23
N ILE A 284 -3.54 -5.50 -3.80
CA ILE A 284 -4.37 -4.49 -4.48
C ILE A 284 -4.76 -3.42 -3.47
N ASN A 285 -4.54 -2.15 -3.83
CA ASN A 285 -4.82 -1.02 -2.96
C ASN A 285 -6.33 -0.93 -2.66
N VAL A 286 -6.70 -0.87 -1.38
CA VAL A 286 -8.10 -0.75 -0.94
C VAL A 286 -8.44 0.62 -0.39
N ALA A 287 -7.44 1.31 0.15
CA ALA A 287 -7.54 2.68 0.61
C ALA A 287 -6.51 3.50 -0.17
N GLY A 288 -7.03 4.37 -1.05
CA GLY A 288 -6.21 5.20 -1.93
C GLY A 288 -5.18 6.03 -1.16
N HIS A 289 -4.17 6.48 -1.88
CA HIS A 289 -3.05 7.22 -1.29
C HIS A 289 -3.54 8.54 -0.66
N ASN A 290 -3.43 8.62 0.67
CA ASN A 290 -3.94 9.73 1.50
C ASN A 290 -5.46 9.93 1.46
N CYS A 291 -6.23 8.85 1.36
CA CYS A 291 -7.70 8.86 1.32
C CYS A 291 -8.32 8.24 2.59
N PRO A 292 -9.35 8.89 3.21
CA PRO A 292 -9.88 10.23 2.94
C PRO A 292 -9.00 11.36 3.48
N ALA A 293 -8.02 11.03 4.34
CA ALA A 293 -7.05 11.95 4.90
C ALA A 293 -5.65 11.31 4.92
N TYR A 294 -4.62 12.14 5.09
CA TYR A 294 -3.25 11.67 5.22
C TYR A 294 -3.06 10.88 6.53
N THR A 295 -2.75 9.59 6.41
CA THR A 295 -2.42 8.69 7.53
C THR A 295 -0.93 8.32 7.56
N GLY A 296 -0.21 8.57 6.46
CA GLY A 296 1.17 8.11 6.27
C GLY A 296 1.30 6.61 6.01
N VAL A 297 0.19 5.94 5.67
CA VAL A 297 0.14 4.52 5.27
C VAL A 297 -0.88 4.28 4.17
N ASP A 298 -0.62 3.28 3.34
CA ASP A 298 -1.54 2.79 2.32
C ASP A 298 -1.90 1.31 2.65
N LEU A 299 -3.17 0.93 2.49
CA LEU A 299 -3.66 -0.42 2.77
C LEU A 299 -3.88 -1.22 1.48
N TYR A 300 -3.47 -2.48 1.53
CA TYR A 300 -3.57 -3.41 0.42
C TYR A 300 -4.18 -4.73 0.89
N ILE A 301 -5.03 -5.32 0.05
CA ILE A 301 -5.44 -6.70 0.22
C ILE A 301 -4.47 -7.63 -0.47
N ARG A 302 -4.26 -8.80 0.12
CA ARG A 302 -3.31 -9.81 -0.37
C ARG A 302 -3.85 -10.49 -1.62
N VAL A 303 -2.97 -10.72 -2.58
CA VAL A 303 -3.28 -11.47 -3.80
C VAL A 303 -2.24 -12.56 -3.98
N TYR A 304 -2.72 -13.80 -4.09
CA TYR A 304 -1.89 -14.99 -4.24
C TYR A 304 -2.38 -15.84 -5.40
N ASP A 305 -1.46 -16.58 -6.00
CA ASP A 305 -1.83 -17.74 -6.80
C ASP A 305 -2.26 -18.87 -5.85
N ALA A 306 -3.54 -19.23 -5.89
CA ALA A 306 -4.11 -20.20 -4.97
C ALA A 306 -3.44 -21.58 -5.07
N LEU A 307 -3.00 -21.98 -6.27
CA LEU A 307 -2.33 -23.26 -6.47
C LEU A 307 -0.90 -23.20 -5.91
N ALA A 308 -0.15 -22.15 -6.25
CA ALA A 308 1.21 -21.98 -5.74
C ALA A 308 1.23 -21.84 -4.21
N PHE A 309 0.31 -21.05 -3.66
CA PHE A 309 0.15 -20.88 -2.21
C PHE A 309 -0.15 -22.21 -1.50
N SER A 310 -1.04 -23.03 -2.07
CA SER A 310 -1.35 -24.36 -1.50
C SER A 310 -0.14 -25.31 -1.56
N ILE A 311 0.62 -25.28 -2.66
CA ILE A 311 1.85 -26.09 -2.80
C ILE A 311 2.89 -25.67 -1.76
N MET A 312 3.14 -24.36 -1.60
CA MET A 312 4.09 -23.85 -0.62
C MET A 312 3.67 -24.18 0.82
N GLY A 313 2.39 -24.04 1.15
CA GLY A 313 1.86 -24.43 2.46
C GLY A 313 2.09 -25.91 2.78
N MET A 314 1.83 -26.80 1.81
CA MET A 314 2.13 -28.24 1.95
C MET A 314 3.62 -28.51 2.13
N GLU A 315 4.48 -27.79 1.41
CA GLU A 315 5.94 -27.91 1.54
C GLU A 315 6.44 -27.47 2.92
N ILE A 316 5.92 -26.36 3.46
CA ILE A 316 6.22 -25.91 4.82
C ILE A 316 5.80 -26.96 5.85
N ILE A 317 4.59 -27.53 5.73
CA ILE A 317 4.09 -28.58 6.64
C ILE A 317 5.01 -29.80 6.61
N LYS A 318 5.36 -30.27 5.41
CA LYS A 318 6.27 -31.40 5.20
C LYS A 318 7.64 -31.12 5.82
N ASN A 319 8.20 -29.93 5.59
CA ASN A 319 9.51 -29.54 6.11
C ASN A 319 9.51 -29.33 7.63
N SER A 320 8.36 -28.95 8.20
CA SER A 320 8.20 -28.72 9.63
C SER A 320 8.04 -30.01 10.44
N ARG A 321 7.97 -31.19 9.80
CA ARG A 321 7.82 -32.50 10.47
C ARG A 321 6.66 -32.55 11.48
N ILE A 322 5.60 -31.78 11.23
CA ILE A 322 4.42 -31.77 12.10
C ILE A 322 3.78 -33.16 12.13
N GLU A 323 3.87 -33.90 11.02
CA GLU A 323 3.42 -35.30 10.92
C GLU A 323 4.19 -36.23 11.88
N ASP A 324 5.48 -35.98 12.12
CA ASP A 324 6.30 -36.76 13.06
C ASP A 324 5.97 -36.45 14.54
N THR A 325 5.16 -35.41 14.78
CA THR A 325 4.76 -34.98 16.13
C THR A 325 3.33 -35.42 16.48
N ILE A 326 2.56 -35.88 15.49
CA ILE A 326 1.16 -36.31 15.65
C ILE A 326 1.02 -37.85 15.71
N LEU A 327 2.05 -38.60 15.31
CA LEU A 327 2.04 -40.08 15.32
C LEU A 327 2.71 -40.68 16.57
#